data_AF-A0A7S2CFN2-F1
#
_entry.id   AF-A0A7S2CFN2-F1
#
_cell.length_a   1.000
_cell.length_b   1.000
_cell.length_c   1.000
_cell.angle_alpha   90.00
_cell.angle_beta   90.00
_cell.angle_gamma   90.00
#
_symmetry.space_group_name_H-M   'P 1'
#
loop_
_entity.id
_entity.type
_entity.pdbx_description
1 polymer ?
#
loop_
_entity_poly.entity_id
_entity_poly.type
_entity_poly.pdbx_seq_one_letter_code
_entity_poly.pdbx_strand_id
1 'polypeptide(L)'
;EVLDEMPLVTTHTYNAGTGARQTLARWARDHGKVLWNSEFGTGEGPLQGGIQLAQAIEADLRELNCTVWTLWQAVDLDNTLSPSGWGSIVATNPPAGANFKIRKQYY
;
A
#
# COMPACT_ATOMS: atom_id res chain seq x y z
N GLU A 1 0.47 18.85 25.27
CA GLU A 1 0.29 19.65 24.02
C GLU A 1 -0.37 18.77 22.95
N VAL A 2 -0.90 19.31 21.85
CA VAL A 2 -1.65 18.58 20.80
C VAL A 2 -0.96 17.29 20.34
N LEU A 3 0.37 17.26 20.30
CA LEU A 3 1.14 16.09 19.89
C LEU A 3 0.90 14.88 20.81
N ASP A 4 0.72 15.08 22.11
CA ASP A 4 0.49 13.99 23.08
C ASP A 4 -0.84 13.27 22.83
N GLU A 5 -1.82 13.99 22.28
CA GLU A 5 -3.16 13.48 21.94
C GLU A 5 -3.19 12.71 20.61
N MET A 6 -2.09 12.70 19.86
CA MET A 6 -1.97 12.01 18.58
C MET A 6 -1.09 10.77 18.73
N PRO A 7 -1.65 9.57 19.01
CA PRO A 7 -0.85 8.37 19.24
C PRO A 7 -0.32 7.70 17.95
N LEU A 8 -0.89 8.07 16.80
CA LEU A 8 -0.67 7.42 15.52
C LEU A 8 -0.18 8.41 14.47
N VAL A 9 0.80 7.99 13.69
CA VAL A 9 1.17 8.59 12.42
C VAL A 9 0.88 7.60 11.30
N THR A 10 0.23 8.08 10.25
CA THR A 10 0.01 7.34 9.01
C THR A 10 0.76 8.01 7.88
N THR A 11 1.23 7.24 6.92
CA THR A 11 1.94 7.76 5.73
C THR A 11 1.64 6.90 4.51
N HIS A 12 1.88 7.46 3.33
CA HIS A 12 1.79 6.77 2.04
C HIS A 12 3.18 6.80 1.39
N THR A 13 3.66 5.66 0.87
CA THR A 13 5.08 5.52 0.49
C THR A 13 5.37 5.52 -1.02
N TYR A 14 4.39 5.91 -1.86
CA TYR A 14 4.47 5.91 -3.33
C TYR A 14 5.78 6.45 -3.92
N ASN A 15 6.31 7.53 -3.33
CA ASN A 15 7.52 8.21 -3.83
C ASN A 15 8.51 8.49 -2.69
N ALA A 16 8.59 7.60 -1.70
CA ALA A 16 9.50 7.79 -0.57
C ALA A 16 10.96 7.79 -1.06
N GLY A 17 11.57 8.98 -1.02
CA GLY A 17 12.96 9.19 -1.39
C GLY A 17 13.94 8.53 -0.43
N THR A 18 15.21 8.45 -0.84
CA THR A 18 16.30 7.87 -0.05
C THR A 18 16.35 8.48 1.35
N GLY A 19 16.30 7.64 2.40
CA GLY A 19 16.37 8.10 3.78
C GLY A 19 15.04 8.55 4.40
N ALA A 20 13.98 8.76 3.61
CA ALA A 20 12.72 9.31 4.10
C ALA A 20 12.03 8.36 5.09
N ARG A 21 12.02 7.07 4.79
CA ARG A 21 11.43 6.02 5.65
C ARG A 21 12.10 5.97 7.01
N GLN A 22 13.44 5.89 7.05
CA GLN A 22 14.18 5.85 8.31
C GLN A 22 14.03 7.17 9.09
N THR A 23 13.89 8.30 8.41
CA THR A 23 13.69 9.60 9.06
C THR A 23 12.34 9.64 9.78
N LEU A 24 11.27 9.22 9.11
CA LEU A 24 9.95 9.13 9.73
C LEU A 24 9.88 8.08 10.84
N ALA A 25 10.51 6.92 10.65
CA ALA A 25 10.58 5.87 11.67
C ALA A 25 11.31 6.35 12.94
N ARG A 26 12.43 7.07 12.78
CA ARG A 26 13.15 7.67 13.91
C ARG A 26 12.28 8.70 14.63
N TRP A 27 11.65 9.61 13.89
CA TRP A 27 10.77 10.61 14.47
C TRP A 27 9.62 9.97 15.27
N ALA A 28 8.95 8.96 14.71
CA ALA A 28 7.84 8.28 15.38
C ALA A 28 8.29 7.61 16.68
N ARG A 29 9.41 6.89 16.65
CA ARG A 29 10.00 6.27 17.84
C ARG A 29 10.35 7.31 18.91
N ASP A 30 11.02 8.39 18.52
CA ASP A 30 11.49 9.42 19.45
C ASP A 30 10.33 10.17 20.14
N HIS A 31 9.13 10.15 19.54
CA HIS A 31 7.90 10.74 20.10
C HIS A 31 6.89 9.69 20.61
N GLY A 32 7.29 8.41 20.70
CA GLY A 32 6.42 7.34 21.20
C GLY A 32 5.17 7.09 20.36
N LYS A 33 5.23 7.34 19.04
CA LYS A 33 4.10 7.21 18.12
C LYS A 33 4.11 5.86 17.42
N VAL A 34 2.91 5.29 17.26
CA VAL A 34 2.70 4.16 16.34
C VAL A 34 2.81 4.69 14.90
N LEU A 35 3.40 3.92 14.00
CA LEU A 35 3.60 4.30 12.60
C LEU A 35 3.00 3.26 11.66
N TRP A 36 2.10 3.69 10.79
CA TRP A 36 1.46 2.86 9.77
C TRP A 36 1.86 3.34 8.37
N ASN A 37 2.07 2.41 7.45
CA ASN A 37 1.83 2.71 6.04
C ASN A 37 0.34 2.49 5.76
N SER A 38 -0.42 3.57 5.68
CA SER A 38 -1.87 3.49 5.51
C SER A 38 -2.29 3.33 4.05
N GLU A 39 -1.36 3.46 3.10
CA GLU A 39 -1.69 3.29 1.69
C GLU A 39 -0.44 3.14 0.81
N PHE A 40 -0.46 2.10 -0.03
CA PHE A 40 0.40 2.01 -1.20
C PHE A 40 -0.26 1.15 -2.29
N GLY A 41 0.02 1.50 -3.54
CA GLY A 41 -0.41 0.79 -4.73
C GLY A 41 0.59 1.00 -5.86
N THR A 42 0.47 0.22 -6.92
CA THR A 42 1.41 0.33 -8.05
C THR A 42 0.79 0.97 -9.28
N GLY A 43 -0.50 0.73 -9.57
CA GLY A 43 -1.14 1.17 -10.82
C GLY A 43 -0.59 0.49 -12.10
N GLU A 44 0.54 -0.21 -11.99
CA GLU A 44 1.27 -0.90 -13.04
C GLU A 44 0.74 -2.32 -13.33
N GLY A 45 1.23 -2.91 -14.42
CA GLY A 45 0.75 -4.21 -14.91
C GLY A 45 0.98 -5.40 -13.98
N PRO A 46 0.23 -6.51 -14.16
CA PRO A 46 0.01 -7.49 -13.09
C PRO A 46 1.28 -8.12 -12.50
N LEU A 47 2.31 -8.38 -13.31
CA LEU A 47 3.57 -8.98 -12.84
C LEU A 47 4.53 -7.92 -12.30
N GLN A 48 4.72 -6.82 -13.03
CA GLN A 48 5.61 -5.73 -12.61
C GLN A 48 5.09 -5.06 -11.33
N GLY A 49 3.80 -4.77 -11.27
CA GLY A 49 3.11 -4.24 -10.09
C GLY A 49 3.20 -5.21 -8.91
N GLY A 50 3.09 -6.52 -9.11
CA GLY A 50 3.33 -7.50 -8.05
C GLY A 50 4.75 -7.43 -7.47
N ILE A 51 5.76 -7.36 -8.35
CA ILE A 51 7.17 -7.25 -7.92
C ILE A 51 7.42 -5.93 -7.18
N GLN A 52 6.91 -4.81 -7.71
CA GLN A 52 7.03 -3.49 -7.07
C GLN A 52 6.31 -3.44 -5.72
N LEU A 53 5.13 -4.08 -5.61
CA LEU A 53 4.39 -4.19 -4.36
C LEU A 53 5.21 -4.96 -3.30
N ALA A 54 5.77 -6.11 -3.68
CA ALA A 54 6.62 -6.90 -2.77
C ALA A 54 7.87 -6.11 -2.32
N GLN A 55 8.51 -5.38 -3.23
CA GLN A 55 9.65 -4.50 -2.92
C GLN A 55 9.26 -3.38 -1.97
N ALA A 56 8.10 -2.74 -2.18
CA ALA A 56 7.62 -1.67 -1.31
C ALA A 56 7.28 -2.18 0.10
N ILE A 57 6.61 -3.32 0.21
CA ILE A 57 6.32 -3.98 1.49
C ILE A 57 7.64 -4.28 2.23
N GLU A 58 8.61 -4.88 1.55
CA GLU A 58 9.90 -5.21 2.15
C GLU A 58 10.68 -3.98 2.61
N ALA A 59 10.74 -2.92 1.79
CA ALA A 59 11.38 -1.67 2.15
C ALA A 59 10.67 -0.98 3.32
N ASP A 60 9.35 -0.96 3.35
CA ASP A 60 8.58 -0.34 4.44
C ASP A 60 8.72 -1.12 5.74
N LEU A 61 8.67 -2.45 5.70
CA LEU A 61 8.91 -3.27 6.89
C LEU A 61 10.32 -3.07 7.44
N ARG A 62 11.34 -2.94 6.58
CA ARG A 62 12.74 -2.77 7.00
C ARG A 62 13.08 -1.35 7.46
N GLU A 63 12.61 -0.34 6.74
CA GLU A 63 13.07 1.04 6.94
C GLU A 63 12.05 1.92 7.67
N LEU A 64 10.76 1.71 7.41
CA LEU A 64 9.67 2.42 8.09
C LEU A 64 9.33 1.75 9.43
N ASN A 65 9.55 0.43 9.54
CA ASN A 65 9.20 -0.40 10.69
C ASN A 65 7.73 -0.18 11.10
N CYS A 66 6.85 -0.12 10.11
CA CYS A 66 5.43 0.12 10.32
C CYS A 66 4.75 -1.09 10.96
N THR A 67 3.78 -0.85 11.84
CA THR A 67 2.99 -1.93 12.48
C THR A 67 1.82 -2.40 11.62
N VAL A 68 1.39 -1.57 10.66
CA VAL A 68 0.32 -1.85 9.70
C VAL A 68 0.78 -1.38 8.33
N TRP A 69 0.45 -2.16 7.30
CA TRP A 69 0.69 -1.87 5.90
C TRP A 69 -0.60 -2.13 5.11
N THR A 70 -1.11 -1.12 4.42
CA THR A 70 -2.42 -1.16 3.76
C THR A 70 -2.30 -0.99 2.24
N LEU A 71 -2.92 -1.89 1.50
CA LEU A 71 -2.96 -1.89 0.04
C LEU A 71 -4.04 -0.95 -0.52
N TRP A 72 -3.67 -0.16 -1.53
CA TRP A 72 -4.58 0.52 -2.45
C TRP A 72 -4.47 -0.10 -3.85
N GLN A 73 -5.46 -0.84 -4.34
CA GLN A 73 -6.72 -1.21 -3.69
C GLN A 73 -6.97 -2.71 -3.83
N ALA A 74 -7.98 -3.21 -3.12
CA ALA A 74 -8.33 -4.63 -3.21
C ALA A 74 -8.95 -4.98 -4.58
N VAL A 75 -9.87 -4.14 -5.07
CA VAL A 75 -10.70 -4.45 -6.25
C VAL A 75 -10.81 -3.24 -7.19
N ASP A 76 -10.56 -3.46 -8.49
CA ASP A 76 -10.93 -2.53 -9.58
C ASP A 76 -12.29 -2.93 -10.17
N LEU A 77 -13.12 -1.94 -10.50
CA LEU A 77 -14.48 -2.15 -11.01
C LEU A 77 -14.58 -2.02 -12.54
N ASP A 78 -13.70 -2.70 -13.28
CA ASP A 78 -13.67 -2.68 -14.75
C ASP A 78 -13.80 -4.07 -15.43
N ASN A 79 -13.76 -5.17 -14.67
CA ASN A 79 -13.74 -6.57 -15.14
C ASN A 79 -12.72 -6.89 -16.28
N THR A 80 -11.68 -6.08 -16.44
CA THR A 80 -10.65 -6.26 -17.46
C THR A 80 -9.30 -6.56 -16.82
N LEU A 81 -8.59 -7.57 -17.31
CA LEU A 81 -7.18 -7.77 -16.97
C LEU A 81 -6.32 -6.84 -17.82
N SER A 82 -6.58 -5.53 -17.72
CA SER A 82 -5.77 -4.52 -18.39
C SER A 82 -4.30 -4.64 -17.95
N PRO A 83 -3.32 -4.38 -18.84
CA PRO A 83 -1.92 -4.23 -18.47
C PRO A 83 -1.65 -3.09 -17.48
N SER A 84 -2.65 -2.26 -17.17
CA SER A 84 -2.63 -1.28 -16.08
C SER A 84 -3.79 -1.55 -15.12
N GLY A 85 -3.65 -1.12 -13.86
CA GLY A 85 -4.68 -1.31 -12.85
C GLY A 85 -4.14 -1.22 -11.44
N TRP A 86 -5.02 -0.91 -10.50
CA TRP A 86 -4.65 -0.70 -9.10
C TRP A 86 -5.07 -1.86 -8.21
N GLY A 87 -6.19 -2.49 -8.56
CA GLY A 87 -6.82 -3.57 -7.82
C GLY A 87 -6.14 -4.91 -8.04
N SER A 88 -5.84 -5.64 -6.97
CA SER A 88 -5.37 -7.04 -7.07
C SER A 88 -6.46 -7.98 -7.61
N ILE A 89 -7.72 -7.57 -7.54
CA ILE A 89 -8.90 -8.25 -8.08
C ILE A 89 -9.59 -7.29 -9.05
N VAL A 90 -10.18 -7.80 -10.14
CA VAL A 90 -11.07 -7.04 -11.03
C VAL A 90 -12.46 -7.63 -11.00
N ALA A 91 -13.48 -6.80 -10.89
CA ALA A 91 -14.89 -7.21 -10.83
C ALA A 91 -15.77 -6.25 -11.65
N THR A 92 -17.00 -6.69 -11.95
CA THR A 92 -17.98 -5.88 -12.70
C THR A 92 -18.82 -5.03 -11.75
N ASN A 93 -19.20 -3.81 -12.16
CA ASN A 93 -20.15 -2.94 -11.46
C ASN A 93 -21.29 -2.50 -12.41
N PRO A 94 -22.59 -2.75 -12.11
CA PRO A 94 -23.09 -3.56 -10.99
C PRO A 94 -22.65 -5.03 -11.14
N PRO A 95 -22.72 -5.84 -10.07
CA PRO A 95 -22.35 -7.26 -10.14
C PRO A 95 -23.27 -8.01 -11.11
N ALA A 96 -22.86 -8.14 -12.38
CA ALA A 96 -23.49 -9.01 -13.35
C ALA A 96 -23.03 -10.46 -13.09
N GLY A 97 -23.55 -11.06 -12.02
CA GLY A 97 -23.11 -12.37 -11.53
C GLY A 97 -21.71 -12.35 -10.91
N ALA A 98 -21.32 -13.47 -10.28
CA ALA A 98 -20.08 -13.66 -9.53
C ALA A 98 -18.81 -13.74 -10.41
N ASN A 99 -18.64 -12.81 -11.37
CA ASN A 99 -17.49 -12.78 -12.27
C ASN A 99 -16.43 -11.81 -11.74
N PHE A 100 -15.35 -12.36 -11.18
CA PHE A 100 -14.13 -11.64 -10.84
C PHE A 100 -12.91 -12.34 -11.42
N LYS A 101 -11.83 -11.60 -11.64
CA LYS A 101 -10.54 -12.16 -12.03
C LYS A 101 -9.47 -11.67 -11.05
N ILE A 102 -8.49 -12.52 -10.79
CA ILE A 102 -7.39 -12.21 -9.86
C ILE A 102 -6.16 -11.81 -10.68
N ARG A 103 -5.55 -10.66 -10.38
CA ARG A 103 -4.28 -10.24 -10.97
C ARG A 103 -3.12 -10.98 -10.30
N LYS A 104 -2.00 -11.13 -11.01
CA LYS A 104 -0.78 -11.74 -10.46
C LYS A 104 -0.28 -11.01 -9.19
N GLN A 105 -0.50 -9.70 -9.09
CA GLN A 105 -0.20 -8.87 -7.92
C GLN A 105 -0.84 -9.34 -6.60
N TYR A 106 -1.92 -10.13 -6.65
CA TYR A 106 -2.55 -10.67 -5.44
C TYR A 106 -1.66 -11.66 -4.68
N TYR A 107 -0.76 -12.36 -5.38
CA TYR A 107 0.10 -13.41 -4.85
C TYR A 107 1.51 -12.87 -4.58
#